data_AF-A4L7A0-F1
#
_entry.id   AF-A4L7A0-F1
#
_cell.length_a   1.000
_cell.length_b   1.000
_cell.length_c   1.000
_cell.angle_alpha   90.00
_cell.angle_beta   90.00
_cell.angle_gamma   90.00
#
_symmetry.space_group_name_H-M   'P 1'
#
loop_
_entity.id
_entity.type
_entity.pdbx_description
1 polymer ?
#
loop_
_entity_poly.entity_id
_entity_poly.type
_entity_poly.pdbx_seq_one_letter_code
_entity_poly.pdbx_strand_id
1 'polypeptide(L)' 'ETGPMVRAQQCLENLSNMQVCAPLVLPGAVNPAPNSNCCIALQATNKDCICNALRAATTFTTTCNLPSLDC' A
#
# COMPACT_ATOMS: atom_id res chain seq x y z
N GLU A 1 26.12 2.48 1.56
CA GLU A 1 25.11 1.39 1.50
C GLU A 1 23.95 1.76 2.40
N THR A 2 22.74 1.89 1.86
CA THR A 2 21.55 2.21 2.65
C THR A 2 21.06 0.92 3.30
N GLY A 3 21.18 0.80 4.63
CA GLY A 3 20.86 -0.42 5.36
C GLY A 3 19.38 -0.83 5.26
N PRO A 4 19.04 -2.10 5.58
CA PRO A 4 17.67 -2.64 5.47
C PRO A 4 16.61 -1.81 6.22
N MET A 5 16.99 -1.23 7.36
CA MET A 5 16.10 -0.40 8.18
C MET A 5 15.69 0.90 7.48
N VAL A 6 16.63 1.56 6.81
CA VAL A 6 16.36 2.81 6.08
C VAL A 6 15.41 2.55 4.91
N ARG A 7 15.56 1.39 4.25
CA ARG A 7 14.68 0.98 3.15
C ARG A 7 13.26 0.65 3.63
N ALA A 8 13.13 0.10 4.84
CA ALA A 8 11.83 -0.13 5.47
C ALA A 8 11.16 1.19 5.88
N GLN A 9 11.91 2.16 6.41
CA GLN A 9 11.39 3.49 6.77
C GLN A 9 10.90 4.26 5.53
N GLN A 10 11.69 4.27 4.45
CA GLN A 10 11.27 4.86 3.17
C GLN A 10 10.01 4.18 2.61
N CYS A 11 9.89 2.86 2.75
CA CYS A 11 8.69 2.13 2.36
C CYS A 11 7.47 2.57 3.19
N LEU A 12 7.63 2.70 4.50
CA LEU A 12 6.57 3.16 5.39
C LEU A 12 6.09 4.58 5.05
N GLU A 13 7.00 5.51 4.81
CA GLU A 13 6.67 6.88 4.41
C GLU A 13 5.89 6.92 3.09
N ASN A 14 6.32 6.14 2.09
CA ASN A 14 5.63 6.06 0.81
C ASN A 14 4.22 5.44 0.94
N LEU A 15 4.08 4.38 1.73
CA LEU A 15 2.77 3.78 2.01
C LEU A 15 1.84 4.75 2.76
N SER A 16 2.39 5.57 3.67
CA SER A 16 1.63 6.62 4.34
C SER A 16 1.09 7.66 3.34
N ASN A 17 1.88 8.05 2.34
CA ASN A 17 1.44 8.98 1.30
C ASN A 17 0.30 8.40 0.43
N MET A 18 0.22 7.08 0.27
CA MET A 18 -0.89 6.42 -0.44
C MET A 18 -2.24 6.53 0.28
N GLN A 19 -2.30 7.01 1.52
CA GLN A 19 -3.58 7.27 2.21
C GLN A 19 -4.48 8.26 1.45
N VAL A 20 -3.90 9.13 0.60
CA VAL A 20 -4.66 10.02 -0.30
C VAL A 20 -5.54 9.25 -1.30
N CYS A 21 -5.22 7.97 -1.56
CA CYS A 21 -6.01 7.07 -2.40
C CYS A 21 -7.21 6.44 -1.67
N ALA A 22 -7.28 6.50 -0.34
CA ALA A 22 -8.33 5.86 0.46
C ALA A 22 -9.76 6.13 -0.06
N PRO A 23 -10.20 7.37 -0.33
CA PRO A 23 -11.55 7.61 -0.81
C PRO A 23 -11.82 7.05 -2.22
N LEU A 24 -10.82 6.60 -2.96
CA LEU A 24 -10.98 5.98 -4.29
C LEU A 24 -11.03 4.45 -4.24
N VAL A 25 -10.40 3.83 -3.23
CA VAL A 25 -10.24 2.37 -3.12
C VAL A 25 -11.23 1.72 -2.16
N LEU A 26 -11.96 2.53 -1.38
CA LEU A 26 -12.94 2.05 -0.43
C LEU A 26 -14.33 1.85 -1.06
N PRO A 27 -15.06 0.79 -0.68
CA PRO A 27 -16.45 0.61 -1.09
C PRO A 27 -17.31 1.83 -0.70
N GLY A 28 -18.18 2.27 -1.61
CA GLY A 28 -19.07 3.42 -1.37
C GLY A 28 -18.46 4.79 -1.70
N ALA A 29 -17.26 4.83 -2.30
CA ALA A 29 -16.67 6.03 -2.86
C ALA A 29 -17.60 6.73 -3.86
N VAL A 30 -18.05 7.95 -3.54
CA VAL A 30 -19.07 8.68 -4.31
C VAL A 30 -18.49 9.31 -5.60
N ASN A 31 -17.17 9.25 -5.81
CA ASN A 31 -16.57 9.75 -7.05
C ASN A 31 -15.16 9.13 -7.27
N PRO A 32 -15.02 8.06 -8.07
CA PRO A 32 -13.73 7.44 -8.38
C PRO A 32 -12.90 8.27 -9.38
N ALA A 33 -13.19 9.57 -9.52
CA ALA A 33 -12.46 10.45 -10.43
C ALA A 33 -10.96 10.33 -10.15
N PRO A 34 -10.11 10.25 -11.19
CA PRO A 34 -8.68 10.05 -11.04
C PRO A 34 -8.10 11.24 -10.26
N ASN A 35 -7.90 11.05 -8.96
CA ASN A 35 -7.21 12.04 -8.15
C ASN A 35 -5.75 12.01 -8.56
N SER A 36 -5.30 13.05 -9.26
CA SER A 36 -3.91 13.20 -9.68
C SER A 36 -2.94 12.99 -8.52
N ASN A 37 -3.33 13.35 -7.28
CA ASN A 37 -2.50 13.16 -6.10
C ASN A 37 -2.33 11.68 -5.73
N CYS A 38 -3.37 10.86 -5.92
CA CYS A 38 -3.25 9.40 -5.74
C CYS A 38 -2.34 8.78 -6.79
N CYS A 39 -2.45 9.19 -8.06
CA CYS A 39 -1.55 8.73 -9.11
C CYS A 39 -0.09 9.12 -8.85
N ILE A 40 0.16 10.35 -8.39
CA ILE A 40 1.50 10.83 -8.00
C ILE A 40 2.05 10.03 -6.82
N ALA A 41 1.23 9.79 -5.78
CA ALA A 41 1.64 8.98 -4.62
C ALA A 41 1.97 7.54 -5.01
N LEU A 42 1.17 6.93 -5.90
CA LEU A 42 1.43 5.60 -6.46
C LEU A 42 2.74 5.56 -7.26
N GLN A 43 3.01 6.58 -8.09
CA GLN A 43 4.25 6.66 -8.87
C GLN A 43 5.48 6.89 -8.00
N ALA A 44 5.36 7.67 -6.93
CA ALA A 44 6.44 7.92 -5.98
C ALA A 44 6.75 6.69 -5.10
N THR A 45 5.83 5.74 -4.99
CA THR A 45 5.99 4.55 -4.17
C THR A 45 6.75 3.46 -4.90
N ASN A 46 7.74 2.86 -4.23
CA ASN A 46 8.49 1.74 -4.78
C ASN A 46 7.58 0.50 -4.93
N LYS A 47 7.50 -0.06 -6.14
CA LYS A 47 6.73 -1.28 -6.45
C LYS A 47 7.09 -2.46 -5.53
N ASP A 48 8.36 -2.66 -5.23
CA ASP A 48 8.83 -3.76 -4.38
C ASP A 48 8.34 -3.61 -2.93
N CYS A 49 8.26 -2.37 -2.44
CA CYS A 49 7.69 -2.07 -1.13
C CYS A 49 6.23 -2.51 -1.05
N ILE A 50 5.41 -2.13 -2.05
CA ILE A 50 3.99 -2.50 -2.12
C ILE A 50 3.84 -4.03 -2.20
N CYS A 51 4.55 -4.68 -3.11
CA CYS A 51 4.45 -6.13 -3.28
C CYS A 51 4.90 -6.90 -2.04
N ASN A 52 5.94 -6.45 -1.34
CA ASN A 52 6.40 -7.09 -0.11
C ASN A 52 5.40 -6.89 1.04
N ALA A 53 4.83 -5.69 1.18
CA ALA A 53 3.79 -5.41 2.17
C ALA A 53 2.53 -6.25 1.93
N LEU A 54 2.07 -6.35 0.67
CA LEU A 54 0.92 -7.17 0.30
C LEU A 54 1.18 -8.66 0.59
N ARG A 55 2.35 -9.18 0.21
CA ARG A 55 2.73 -10.57 0.52
C ARG A 55 2.74 -10.83 2.02
N ALA A 56 3.29 -9.91 2.81
CA ALA A 56 3.27 -10.01 4.26
C ALA A 56 1.83 -10.04 4.80
N ALA A 57 0.95 -9.17 4.30
CA ALA A 57 -0.47 -9.16 4.67
C ALA A 57 -1.16 -10.51 4.40
N THR A 58 -0.94 -11.12 3.23
CA THR A 58 -1.48 -12.46 2.90
C THR A 58 -0.90 -13.56 3.79
N THR A 59 0.39 -13.49 4.14
CA THR A 59 0.98 -14.43 5.11
C THR A 59 0.36 -14.24 6.50
N PHE A 60 0.11 -12.99 6.91
CA PHE A 60 -0.53 -12.70 8.19
C PHE A 60 -1.97 -13.19 8.24
N THR A 61 -2.75 -13.12 7.16
CA THR A 61 -4.11 -13.69 7.18
C THR A 61 -4.09 -15.17 7.49
N THR A 62 -3.17 -15.92 6.88
CA THR A 62 -2.98 -17.35 7.18
C THR A 62 -2.57 -17.58 8.63
N THR A 63 -1.64 -16.76 9.14
CA THR A 63 -1.09 -16.90 10.50
C THR A 63 -2.15 -16.55 11.57
N CYS A 64 -3.01 -15.58 11.28
CA CYS A 64 -4.06 -15.11 12.17
C CYS A 64 -5.39 -15.86 11.98
N ASN A 65 -5.43 -16.91 11.14
CA ASN A 65 -6.65 -17.66 10.81
C ASN A 65 -7.79 -16.78 10.28
N LEU A 66 -7.43 -15.78 9.46
CA LEU A 66 -8.34 -14.88 8.77
C LEU A 66 -8.60 -15.36 7.33
N PRO A 67 -9.72 -14.96 6.72
CA PRO A 67 -9.96 -15.21 5.30
C PRO A 67 -8.79 -14.69 4.46
N SER A 68 -8.48 -15.42 3.39
CA SER A 68 -7.48 -15.01 2.40
C SER A 68 -7.84 -13.64 1.83
N LEU A 69 -6.85 -12.76 1.74
CA LEU A 69 -6.95 -11.58 0.90
C LEU A 69 -6.76 -12.02 -0.56
N ASP A 70 -7.84 -12.41 -1.22
CA ASP A 70 -7.92 -12.49 -2.68
C ASP A 70 -8.28 -11.09 -3.19
N CYS A 71 -7.29 -10.36 -3.68
CA CYS A 71 -7.42 -9.05 -4.32
C CYS A 71 -7.08 -9.16 -5.81
#